data_AF-A0A1A8C9X3-F1
#
_entry.id   AF-A0A1A8C9X3-F1
#
_cell.length_a   1.000
_cell.length_b   1.000
_cell.length_c   1.000
_cell.angle_alpha   90.00
_cell.angle_beta   90.00
_cell.angle_gamma   90.00
#
_symmetry.space_group_name_H-M   'P 1'
#
loop_
_entity.id
_entity.type
_entity.pdbx_description
1 polymer ?
#
loop_
_entity_poly.entity_id
_entity_poly.type
_entity_poly.pdbx_seq_one_letter_code
_entity_poly.pdbx_strand_id
1 'polypeptide(L)'
;SQRLRDAAEKLLDSNEKLAKSSLSLKPKFRDTKLLLGMKHKEQENLRCIMRAKQEQLAEMKSICDAELRLLQKINRADEEFELLFQRFAEGDTALAEFLESFLVSRKLHHVRLMQVKKLQEIKEHEVKPTLNQFFPVGIPHQIHPIYGLTAAAYDPPLFLLPLCTYSDPGDSLQQSPFGFGHPVRCRWPVRPGRLQPLMMQQRKQRDQ
;
A
#
# COMPACT_ATOMS: atom_id res chain seq x y z
N SER A 1 63.16 38.54 -1.60
CA SER A 1 63.23 39.16 -0.25
C SER A 1 62.83 38.14 0.80
N GLN A 2 63.36 38.20 2.01
CA GLN A 2 63.08 37.24 3.10
C GLN A 2 61.57 37.07 3.37
N ARG A 3 60.83 38.18 3.35
CA ARG A 3 59.36 38.20 3.53
C ARG A 3 58.59 37.28 2.58
N LEU A 4 59.03 37.15 1.33
CA LEU A 4 58.38 36.26 0.37
C LEU A 4 58.62 34.78 0.71
N ARG A 5 59.80 34.45 1.26
CA ARG A 5 60.11 33.09 1.72
C ARG A 5 59.26 32.74 2.93
N ASP A 6 59.17 33.63 3.92
CA ASP A 6 58.36 33.43 5.11
C ASP A 6 56.85 33.31 4.78
N ALA A 7 56.37 34.04 3.77
CA ALA A 7 54.99 33.95 3.30
C ALA A 7 54.71 32.63 2.57
N ALA A 8 55.66 32.16 1.75
CA ALA A 8 55.56 30.88 1.05
C ALA A 8 55.55 29.69 2.04
N GLU A 9 56.40 29.73 3.05
CA GLU A 9 56.47 28.70 4.10
C GLU A 9 55.16 28.64 4.91
N LYS A 10 54.63 29.79 5.34
CA LYS A 10 53.31 29.85 6.00
C LYS A 10 52.18 29.30 5.14
N LEU A 11 52.22 29.56 3.83
CA LEU A 11 51.22 29.04 2.89
C LEU A 11 51.35 27.52 2.74
N LEU A 12 52.57 26.99 2.65
CA LEU A 12 52.83 25.55 2.58
C LEU A 12 52.33 24.84 3.84
N ASP A 13 52.66 25.37 5.03
CA ASP A 13 52.17 24.85 6.31
C ASP A 13 50.63 24.85 6.39
N SER A 14 50.01 25.93 5.93
CA SER A 14 48.55 26.05 5.92
C SER A 14 47.91 25.05 4.93
N ASN A 15 48.49 24.92 3.74
CA ASN A 15 48.03 23.99 2.73
C ASN A 15 48.17 22.53 3.20
N GLU A 16 49.30 22.18 3.81
CA GLU A 16 49.55 20.84 4.36
C GLU A 16 48.52 20.48 5.44
N LYS A 17 48.27 21.40 6.38
CA LYS A 17 47.24 21.22 7.42
C LYS A 17 45.86 21.03 6.80
N LEU A 18 45.52 21.84 5.80
CA LEU A 18 44.23 21.76 5.10
C LEU A 18 44.11 20.44 4.30
N ALA A 19 45.16 20.02 3.62
CA ALA A 19 45.20 18.78 2.84
C ALA A 19 45.03 17.56 3.76
N LYS A 20 45.77 17.52 4.88
CA LYS A 20 45.64 16.46 5.91
C LYS A 20 44.22 16.39 6.47
N SER A 21 43.66 17.53 6.85
CA SER A 21 42.27 17.63 7.33
C SER A 21 41.28 17.15 6.27
N SER A 22 41.41 17.65 5.03
CA SER A 22 40.53 17.30 3.91
C SER A 22 40.60 15.80 3.58
N LEU A 23 41.81 15.22 3.56
CA LEU A 23 42.01 13.79 3.32
C LEU A 23 41.40 12.94 4.44
N SER A 24 41.49 13.39 5.70
CA SER A 24 40.87 12.69 6.84
C SER A 24 39.34 12.74 6.84
N LEU A 25 38.74 13.81 6.30
CA LEU A 25 37.29 14.01 6.29
C LEU A 25 36.60 13.32 5.10
N LYS A 26 37.26 13.23 3.94
CA LYS A 26 36.76 12.55 2.74
C LYS A 26 36.13 11.16 2.99
N PRO A 27 36.77 10.22 3.72
CA PRO A 27 36.16 8.91 3.99
C PRO A 27 34.87 9.05 4.81
N LYS A 28 34.90 9.84 5.89
CA LYS A 28 33.71 10.07 6.74
C LYS A 28 32.54 10.64 5.94
N PHE A 29 32.80 11.59 5.04
CA PHE A 29 31.76 12.15 4.16
C PHE A 29 31.19 11.12 3.18
N ARG A 30 32.03 10.23 2.63
CA ARG A 30 31.54 9.14 1.77
C ARG A 30 30.66 8.17 2.55
N ASP A 31 31.07 7.81 3.77
CA ASP A 31 30.34 6.87 4.60
C ASP A 31 28.98 7.44 5.03
N THR A 32 28.94 8.72 5.44
CA THR A 32 27.68 9.39 5.79
C THR A 32 26.76 9.55 4.58
N LYS A 33 27.31 9.89 3.40
CA LYS A 33 26.54 9.95 2.15
C LYS A 33 25.95 8.59 1.77
N LEU A 34 26.72 7.50 1.92
CA LEU A 34 26.26 6.14 1.69
C LEU A 34 25.14 5.78 2.67
N LEU A 35 25.35 6.03 3.97
CA LEU A 35 24.35 5.75 5.01
C LEU A 35 23.05 6.51 4.77
N LEU A 36 23.13 7.79 4.38
CA LEU A 36 21.96 8.59 4.04
C LEU A 36 21.19 7.98 2.86
N GLY A 37 21.91 7.56 1.81
CA GLY A 37 21.31 6.84 0.67
C GLY A 37 20.59 5.56 1.08
N MET A 38 21.21 4.76 1.97
CA MET A 38 20.61 3.54 2.52
C MET A 38 19.34 3.86 3.32
N LYS A 39 19.36 4.89 4.17
CA LYS A 39 18.19 5.30 4.97
C LYS A 39 17.04 5.79 4.10
N HIS A 40 17.32 6.59 3.06
CA HIS A 40 16.29 6.99 2.11
C HIS A 40 15.70 5.81 1.35
N LYS A 41 16.53 4.83 0.97
CA LYS A 41 16.04 3.62 0.30
C LYS A 41 15.11 2.82 1.22
N GLU A 42 15.48 2.68 2.49
CA GLU A 42 14.63 2.00 3.47
C GLU A 42 13.31 2.73 3.70
N GLN A 43 13.36 4.05 3.83
CA GLN A 43 12.14 4.87 3.95
C GLN A 43 11.22 4.70 2.72
N GLU A 44 11.78 4.61 1.51
CA GLU A 44 10.98 4.35 0.31
C GLU A 44 10.33 2.96 0.34
N ASN A 45 11.07 1.94 0.77
CA ASN A 45 10.54 0.59 0.91
C ASN A 45 9.37 0.56 1.91
N LEU A 46 9.53 1.20 3.08
CA LEU A 46 8.47 1.30 4.08
C LEU A 46 7.23 2.03 3.55
N ARG A 47 7.42 3.15 2.84
CA ARG A 47 6.29 3.87 2.20
C ARG A 47 5.56 2.99 1.19
N CYS A 48 6.29 2.21 0.39
CA CYS A 48 5.67 1.26 -0.55
C CYS A 48 4.86 0.18 0.17
N ILE A 49 5.39 -0.41 1.25
CA ILE A 49 4.69 -1.41 2.06
C ILE A 49 3.43 -0.80 2.68
N MET A 50 3.53 0.38 3.27
CA MET A 50 2.39 1.07 3.86
C MET A 50 1.28 1.34 2.84
N ARG A 51 1.64 1.81 1.63
CA ARG A 51 0.68 2.04 0.55
C ARG A 51 -0.03 0.74 0.15
N ALA A 52 0.70 -0.34 -0.06
CA ALA A 52 0.11 -1.64 -0.41
C ALA A 52 -0.83 -2.17 0.69
N LYS A 53 -0.46 -2.01 1.97
CA LYS A 53 -1.33 -2.37 3.10
C LYS A 53 -2.59 -1.50 3.16
N GLN A 54 -2.46 -0.21 2.88
CA GLN A 54 -3.60 0.70 2.84
C GLN A 54 -4.59 0.34 1.72
N GLU A 55 -4.09 -0.04 0.54
CA GLU A 55 -4.91 -0.51 -0.58
C GLU A 55 -5.67 -1.80 -0.21
N GLN A 56 -4.98 -2.78 0.40
CA GLN A 56 -5.62 -4.01 0.89
C GLN A 56 -6.73 -3.73 1.92
N LEU A 57 -6.48 -2.82 2.86
CA LEU A 57 -7.48 -2.41 3.85
C LEU A 57 -8.69 -1.71 3.21
N ALA A 58 -8.45 -0.86 2.20
CA ALA A 58 -9.52 -0.20 1.46
C ALA A 58 -10.40 -1.20 0.70
N GLU A 59 -9.81 -2.21 0.08
CA GLU A 59 -10.52 -3.30 -0.60
C GLU A 59 -11.36 -4.13 0.39
N MET A 60 -10.79 -4.55 1.52
CA MET A 60 -11.52 -5.25 2.57
C MET A 60 -12.68 -4.43 3.12
N LYS A 61 -12.47 -3.13 3.34
CA LYS A 61 -13.55 -2.22 3.77
C LYS A 61 -14.68 -2.17 2.74
N SER A 62 -14.36 -2.05 1.46
CA SER A 62 -15.35 -2.06 0.38
C SER A 62 -16.17 -3.36 0.36
N ILE A 63 -15.54 -4.52 0.57
CA ILE A 63 -16.21 -5.83 0.67
C ILE A 63 -17.15 -5.87 1.88
N CYS A 64 -16.69 -5.46 3.06
CA CYS A 64 -17.53 -5.38 4.26
C CYS A 64 -18.72 -4.44 4.08
N ASP A 65 -18.51 -3.27 3.47
CA ASP A 65 -19.58 -2.31 3.20
C ASP A 65 -20.60 -2.88 2.20
N ALA A 66 -20.16 -3.65 1.21
CA ALA A 66 -21.04 -4.33 0.26
C ALA A 66 -21.87 -5.43 0.94
N GLU A 67 -21.26 -6.24 1.83
CA GLU A 67 -21.93 -7.27 2.63
C GLU A 67 -23.03 -6.63 3.50
N LEU A 68 -22.70 -5.56 4.22
CA LEU A 68 -23.64 -4.83 5.05
C LEU A 68 -24.83 -4.29 4.24
N ARG A 69 -24.58 -3.67 3.09
CA ARG A 69 -25.65 -3.17 2.21
C ARG A 69 -26.57 -4.27 1.71
N LEU A 70 -26.04 -5.46 1.41
CA LEU A 70 -26.85 -6.60 1.00
C LEU A 70 -27.75 -7.08 2.13
N LEU A 71 -27.21 -7.21 3.35
CA LEU A 71 -27.98 -7.59 4.53
C LEU A 71 -29.09 -6.59 4.83
N GLN A 72 -28.81 -5.28 4.75
CA GLN A 72 -29.84 -4.25 4.91
C GLN A 72 -30.95 -4.36 3.86
N LYS A 73 -30.60 -4.65 2.60
CA LYS A 73 -31.59 -4.86 1.53
C LYS A 73 -32.42 -6.13 1.74
N ILE A 74 -31.83 -7.18 2.32
CA ILE A 74 -32.56 -8.40 2.69
C ILE A 74 -33.58 -8.05 3.77
N ASN A 75 -33.14 -7.47 4.89
CA ASN A 75 -34.02 -7.13 6.01
C ASN A 75 -35.18 -6.22 5.59
N ARG A 76 -34.91 -5.17 4.80
CA ARG A 76 -35.96 -4.28 4.27
C ARG A 76 -36.96 -5.01 3.38
N ALA A 77 -36.50 -5.90 2.52
CA ALA A 77 -37.39 -6.68 1.66
C ALA A 77 -38.22 -7.68 2.46
N ASP A 78 -37.67 -8.23 3.55
CA ASP A 78 -38.40 -9.09 4.47
C ASP A 78 -39.49 -8.30 5.22
N GLU A 79 -39.19 -7.08 5.69
CA GLU A 79 -40.18 -6.16 6.28
C GLU A 79 -41.30 -5.79 5.28
N GLU A 80 -40.94 -5.42 4.05
CA GLU A 80 -41.90 -5.13 2.96
C GLU A 80 -42.77 -6.36 2.63
N PHE A 81 -42.18 -7.56 2.70
CA PHE A 81 -42.89 -8.80 2.48
C PHE A 81 -43.90 -9.10 3.58
N GLU A 82 -43.55 -8.89 4.85
CA GLU A 82 -44.48 -9.07 5.97
C GLU A 82 -45.71 -8.15 5.83
N LEU A 83 -45.51 -6.90 5.41
CA LEU A 83 -46.61 -5.97 5.13
C LEU A 83 -47.50 -6.45 3.96
N LEU A 84 -46.91 -6.94 2.88
CA LEU A 84 -47.65 -7.52 1.76
C LEU A 84 -48.44 -8.76 2.21
N PHE A 85 -47.83 -9.62 3.01
CA PHE A 85 -48.47 -10.82 3.54
C PHE A 85 -49.67 -10.46 4.43
N GLN A 86 -49.53 -9.46 5.30
CA GLN A 86 -50.62 -8.98 6.13
C GLN A 86 -51.80 -8.48 5.27
N ARG A 87 -51.53 -7.64 4.27
CA ARG A 87 -52.57 -7.14 3.34
C ARG A 87 -53.26 -8.27 2.58
N PHE A 88 -52.50 -9.28 2.16
CA PHE A 88 -53.08 -10.47 1.53
C PHE A 88 -53.97 -11.26 2.51
N ALA A 89 -53.54 -11.43 3.76
CA ALA A 89 -54.32 -12.12 4.80
C ALA A 89 -55.61 -11.38 5.18
N GLU A 90 -55.60 -10.04 5.12
CA GLU A 90 -56.78 -9.17 5.31
C GLU A 90 -57.72 -9.16 4.09
N GLY A 91 -57.28 -9.71 2.94
CA GLY A 91 -58.06 -9.76 1.70
C GLY A 91 -57.91 -8.53 0.80
N ASP A 92 -57.01 -7.62 1.14
CA ASP A 92 -56.75 -6.36 0.41
C ASP A 92 -55.90 -6.55 -0.86
N THR A 93 -55.44 -7.77 -1.14
CA THR A 93 -54.60 -8.09 -2.30
C THR A 93 -55.07 -9.38 -2.96
N ALA A 94 -55.21 -9.37 -4.29
CA ALA A 94 -55.61 -10.56 -5.02
C ALA A 94 -54.49 -11.63 -4.99
N LEU A 95 -54.88 -12.91 -5.01
CA LEU A 95 -53.92 -14.03 -4.98
C LEU A 95 -52.87 -13.94 -6.09
N ALA A 96 -53.27 -13.56 -7.31
CA ALA A 96 -52.35 -13.44 -8.44
C ALA A 96 -51.26 -12.37 -8.19
N GLU A 97 -51.65 -11.20 -7.69
CA GLU A 97 -50.75 -10.07 -7.39
C GLU A 97 -49.80 -10.41 -6.23
N PHE A 98 -50.32 -11.07 -5.19
CA PHE A 98 -49.52 -11.57 -4.07
C PHE A 98 -48.46 -12.56 -4.56
N LEU A 99 -48.84 -13.55 -5.38
CA LEU A 99 -47.92 -14.58 -5.86
C LEU A 99 -46.83 -13.99 -6.77
N GLU A 100 -47.17 -13.05 -7.64
CA GLU A 100 -46.18 -12.36 -8.48
C GLU A 100 -45.13 -11.65 -7.61
N SER A 101 -45.58 -10.85 -6.65
CA SER A 101 -44.71 -10.09 -5.74
C SER A 101 -43.88 -11.01 -4.84
N PHE A 102 -44.49 -12.08 -4.31
CA PHE A 102 -43.83 -13.09 -3.48
C PHE A 102 -42.70 -13.78 -4.24
N LEU A 103 -42.96 -14.26 -5.46
CA LEU A 103 -41.97 -14.98 -6.26
C LEU A 103 -40.76 -14.08 -6.60
N VAL A 104 -41.02 -12.83 -6.99
CA VAL A 104 -39.96 -11.85 -7.26
C VAL A 104 -39.14 -11.57 -6.00
N SER A 105 -39.81 -11.30 -4.87
CA SER A 105 -39.16 -11.02 -3.59
C SER A 105 -38.30 -12.20 -3.13
N ARG A 106 -38.85 -13.43 -3.13
CA ARG A 106 -38.12 -14.64 -2.71
C ARG A 106 -36.94 -14.95 -3.60
N LYS A 107 -37.10 -14.83 -4.93
CA LYS A 107 -35.99 -15.00 -5.87
C LYS A 107 -34.85 -14.03 -5.52
N LEU A 108 -35.18 -12.76 -5.30
CA LEU A 108 -34.19 -11.74 -5.00
C LEU A 108 -33.53 -11.94 -3.62
N HIS A 109 -34.30 -12.34 -2.61
CA HIS A 109 -33.82 -12.68 -1.28
C HIS A 109 -32.74 -13.79 -1.36
N HIS A 110 -33.03 -14.90 -2.06
CA HIS A 110 -32.06 -15.98 -2.22
C HIS A 110 -30.81 -15.56 -2.98
N VAL A 111 -30.95 -14.75 -4.04
CA VAL A 111 -29.79 -14.21 -4.78
C VAL A 111 -28.90 -13.37 -3.85
N ARG A 112 -29.49 -12.48 -3.04
CA ARG A 112 -28.73 -11.64 -2.11
C ARG A 112 -28.04 -12.47 -1.01
N LEU A 113 -28.69 -13.51 -0.49
CA LEU A 113 -28.05 -14.43 0.45
C LEU A 113 -26.85 -15.14 -0.17
N MET A 114 -26.95 -15.58 -1.44
CA MET A 114 -25.81 -16.18 -2.13
C MET A 114 -24.67 -15.17 -2.35
N GLN A 115 -24.99 -13.91 -2.65
CA GLN A 115 -24.00 -12.85 -2.75
C GLN A 115 -23.30 -12.58 -1.41
N VAL A 116 -24.03 -12.54 -0.29
CA VAL A 116 -23.46 -12.42 1.06
C VAL A 116 -22.52 -13.58 1.35
N LYS A 117 -22.95 -14.82 1.13
CA LYS A 117 -22.08 -16.01 1.30
C LYS A 117 -20.82 -15.91 0.46
N LYS A 118 -20.94 -15.44 -0.79
CA LYS A 118 -19.78 -15.27 -1.67
C LYS A 118 -18.79 -14.21 -1.16
N LEU A 119 -19.27 -13.09 -0.63
CA LEU A 119 -18.42 -12.07 -0.02
C LEU A 119 -17.70 -12.60 1.23
N GLN A 120 -18.39 -13.41 2.03
CA GLN A 120 -17.80 -14.07 3.21
C GLN A 120 -16.68 -15.03 2.82
N GLU A 121 -16.86 -15.85 1.77
CA GLU A 121 -15.79 -16.69 1.22
C GLU A 121 -14.57 -15.87 0.79
N ILE A 122 -14.78 -14.77 0.05
CA ILE A 122 -13.69 -13.90 -0.41
C ILE A 122 -12.89 -13.35 0.78
N LYS A 123 -13.59 -12.90 1.83
CA LYS A 123 -12.98 -12.38 3.07
C LYS A 123 -12.12 -13.45 3.76
N GLU A 124 -12.59 -14.69 3.84
CA GLU A 124 -11.82 -15.79 4.42
C GLU A 124 -10.57 -16.17 3.61
N HIS A 125 -10.65 -16.05 2.29
CA HIS A 125 -9.54 -16.35 1.39
C HIS A 125 -8.49 -15.25 1.30
N GLU A 126 -8.86 -13.99 1.51
CA GLU A 126 -7.94 -12.82 1.52
C GLU A 126 -7.19 -12.65 2.86
N VAL A 127 -7.74 -13.15 3.97
CA VAL A 127 -7.08 -13.10 5.29
C VAL A 127 -5.92 -14.12 5.41
N LYS A 128 -5.97 -15.20 4.64
CA LYS A 128 -5.00 -16.33 4.72
C LYS A 128 -3.66 -16.19 3.96
N PRO A 129 -3.48 -15.41 2.87
CA PRO A 129 -2.20 -15.38 2.14
C PRO A 129 -1.20 -14.34 2.68
N THR A 130 -1.65 -13.38 3.49
CA THR A 130 -0.93 -12.10 3.66
C THR A 130 -0.05 -12.03 4.92
N LEU A 131 -0.18 -12.97 5.86
CA LEU A 131 0.62 -12.96 7.09
C LEU A 131 2.05 -13.51 6.89
N ASN A 132 2.28 -14.33 5.84
CA ASN A 132 3.52 -15.11 5.70
C ASN A 132 4.50 -14.61 4.62
N GLN A 133 4.24 -13.51 3.91
CA GLN A 133 5.06 -13.12 2.75
C GLN A 133 5.82 -11.80 2.83
N PHE A 134 5.72 -11.03 3.92
CA PHE A 134 6.33 -9.69 3.99
C PHE A 134 7.15 -9.43 5.26
N PHE A 135 7.92 -10.41 5.71
CA PHE A 135 9.14 -10.09 6.46
C PHE A 135 10.28 -10.01 5.45
N PRO A 136 10.77 -8.81 5.08
CA PRO A 136 12.07 -8.74 4.45
C PRO A 136 13.07 -9.31 5.46
N VAL A 137 13.64 -10.45 5.12
CA VAL A 137 14.85 -11.00 5.74
C VAL A 137 15.88 -9.89 5.78
N GLY A 138 16.15 -9.35 6.97
CA GLY A 138 17.12 -8.28 7.16
C GLY A 138 16.66 -7.13 8.06
N ILE A 139 16.07 -7.41 9.22
CA ILE A 139 16.17 -6.48 10.36
C ILE A 139 17.39 -6.92 11.17
N PRO A 140 18.60 -6.37 10.94
CA PRO A 140 19.60 -6.39 11.99
C PRO A 140 19.04 -5.53 13.14
N HIS A 141 18.58 -6.22 14.19
CA HIS A 141 18.33 -5.62 15.48
C HIS A 141 19.67 -5.09 16.02
N GLN A 142 20.02 -3.87 15.64
CA GLN A 142 21.07 -3.10 16.27
C GLN A 142 20.52 -1.69 16.48
N ILE A 143 19.63 -1.57 17.47
CA ILE A 143 19.39 -0.29 18.13
C ILE A 143 20.70 0.04 18.84
N HIS A 144 21.61 0.73 18.16
CA HIS A 144 22.74 1.33 18.84
C HIS A 144 22.22 2.52 19.66
N PRO A 145 22.47 2.55 20.99
CA PRO A 145 22.15 3.73 21.78
C PRO A 145 22.99 4.90 21.26
N ILE A 146 22.32 6.02 21.05
CA ILE A 146 22.94 7.28 20.67
C ILE A 146 23.83 7.72 21.83
N TYR A 147 25.15 7.55 21.70
CA TYR A 147 26.10 8.23 22.58
C TYR A 147 26.36 9.63 22.04
N GLY A 148 25.90 10.62 22.81
CA GLY A 148 26.59 11.88 23.02
C GLY A 148 26.59 12.88 21.86
N LEU A 149 25.51 13.64 21.71
CA LEU A 149 25.65 15.04 21.29
C LEU A 149 25.45 15.90 22.54
N THR A 150 26.57 16.43 23.00
CA THR A 150 26.65 17.49 24.01
C THR A 150 25.71 18.63 23.63
N ALA A 151 24.95 19.07 24.62
CA ALA A 151 24.12 20.25 24.56
C ALA A 151 24.97 21.47 24.16
N ALA A 152 24.73 21.97 22.96
CA ALA A 152 25.03 23.34 22.60
C ALA A 152 23.76 23.89 21.94
N ALA A 153 23.16 24.85 22.63
CA ALA A 153 21.97 25.56 22.21
C ALA A 153 22.17 26.12 20.79
N TYR A 154 21.38 25.62 19.85
CA TYR A 154 20.99 26.33 18.64
C TYR A 154 19.56 25.92 18.32
N ASP A 155 18.68 26.92 18.25
CA ASP A 155 17.28 26.78 17.86
C ASP A 155 17.15 25.91 16.60
N PRO A 156 16.26 24.90 16.59
CA PRO A 156 15.93 24.21 15.36
C PRO A 156 15.08 25.17 14.50
N PRO A 157 15.38 25.34 13.20
CA PRO A 157 14.37 25.94 12.33
C PRO A 157 13.19 24.98 12.32
N LEU A 158 12.05 25.45 12.84
CA LEU A 158 10.76 24.81 12.68
C LEU A 158 10.49 24.68 11.18
N PHE A 159 10.77 23.51 10.62
CA PHE A 159 10.15 23.09 9.37
C PHE A 159 8.68 22.86 9.68
N LEU A 160 7.90 23.94 9.60
CA LEU A 160 6.45 23.89 9.48
C LEU A 160 6.13 23.06 8.24
N LEU A 161 5.84 21.77 8.43
CA LEU A 161 5.14 20.99 7.43
C LEU A 161 3.75 21.61 7.26
N PRO A 162 3.36 22.04 6.05
CA PRO A 162 1.98 22.44 5.82
C PRO A 162 1.09 21.22 6.05
N LEU A 163 0.18 21.33 7.01
CA LEU A 163 -0.96 20.44 7.14
C LEU A 163 -1.68 20.45 5.78
N CYS A 164 -1.68 19.32 5.07
CA CYS A 164 -2.42 19.19 3.82
C CYS A 164 -3.92 19.28 4.13
N THR A 165 -4.52 20.43 3.86
CA THR A 165 -5.97 20.56 3.73
C THR A 165 -6.37 20.10 2.34
N TYR A 166 -7.20 19.05 2.34
CA TYR A 166 -8.11 18.62 1.30
C TYR A 166 -8.62 19.77 0.40
N SER A 167 -8.38 19.67 -0.92
CA SER A 167 -9.26 20.15 -1.99
C SER A 167 -8.86 19.56 -3.36
N ASP A 168 -9.90 19.39 -4.16
CA ASP A 168 -10.14 18.67 -5.43
C ASP A 168 -9.30 19.17 -6.65
N PRO A 169 -9.19 18.42 -7.78
CA PRO A 169 -8.23 18.67 -8.85
C PRO A 169 -8.79 19.59 -9.94
N GLY A 170 -7.99 20.56 -10.35
CA GLY A 170 -8.23 21.39 -11.53
C GLY A 170 -6.91 21.85 -12.11
N ASP A 171 -6.68 21.44 -13.36
CA ASP A 171 -5.64 21.80 -14.33
C ASP A 171 -4.64 22.93 -14.00
N SER A 172 -3.35 22.65 -14.23
CA SER A 172 -2.58 23.32 -15.30
C SER A 172 -1.12 22.86 -15.36
N LEU A 173 -0.69 22.56 -16.58
CA LEU A 173 0.67 22.32 -17.01
C LEU A 173 1.61 23.49 -16.64
N GLN A 174 2.69 23.20 -15.92
CA GLN A 174 3.96 23.88 -16.18
C GLN A 174 5.13 22.95 -15.86
N GLN A 175 5.86 22.58 -16.90
CA GLN A 175 7.10 21.80 -16.84
C GLN A 175 8.20 22.61 -16.14
N SER A 176 8.93 21.97 -15.23
CA SER A 176 10.20 22.44 -14.66
C SER A 176 11.34 21.55 -15.16
N PRO A 177 12.53 22.10 -15.51
CA PRO A 177 13.53 21.43 -16.33
C PRO A 177 14.51 20.52 -15.57
N PHE A 178 14.23 20.17 -14.31
CA PHE A 178 15.11 19.28 -13.55
C PHE A 178 14.62 17.84 -13.68
N GLY A 179 15.21 17.14 -14.66
CA GLY A 179 15.05 15.71 -14.84
C GLY A 179 15.49 14.94 -13.60
N PHE A 180 14.51 14.52 -12.80
CA PHE A 180 14.63 13.35 -11.94
C PHE A 180 13.68 12.29 -12.47
N GLY A 181 14.22 11.08 -12.55
CA GLY A 181 13.73 9.99 -13.39
C GLY A 181 12.25 9.67 -13.21
N HIS A 182 11.72 9.10 -14.30
CA HIS A 182 10.40 8.50 -14.41
C HIS A 182 9.95 7.77 -13.13
N PRO A 183 8.64 7.78 -12.82
CA PRO A 183 8.10 6.97 -11.75
C PRO A 183 8.46 5.52 -12.05
N VAL A 184 9.32 4.93 -11.22
CA VAL A 184 9.54 3.49 -11.24
C VAL A 184 8.24 2.87 -10.79
N ARG A 185 7.40 2.53 -11.78
CA ARG A 185 6.23 1.68 -11.62
C ARG A 185 6.71 0.50 -10.79
N CYS A 186 6.20 0.36 -9.57
CA CYS A 186 6.42 -0.81 -8.74
C CYS A 186 5.97 -2.02 -9.57
N ARG A 187 6.92 -2.67 -10.23
CA ARG A 187 6.67 -3.81 -11.09
C ARG A 187 6.39 -4.96 -10.14
N TRP A 188 5.10 -5.24 -9.93
CA TRP A 188 4.67 -6.48 -9.32
C TRP A 188 5.25 -7.66 -10.10
N PRO A 189 5.65 -8.75 -9.43
CA PRO A 189 5.89 -10.00 -10.13
C PRO A 189 4.56 -10.45 -10.75
N VAL A 190 4.53 -10.58 -12.07
CA VAL A 190 3.44 -11.24 -12.79
C VAL A 190 3.38 -12.68 -12.28
N ARG A 191 2.21 -13.08 -11.75
CA ARG A 191 1.97 -14.47 -11.33
C ARG A 191 2.23 -15.40 -12.52
N PRO A 192 3.06 -16.45 -12.41
CA PRO A 192 3.06 -17.50 -13.41
C PRO A 192 1.70 -18.19 -13.36
N GLY A 193 0.92 -18.07 -14.44
CA GLY A 193 -0.24 -18.93 -14.65
C GLY A 193 0.24 -20.37 -14.64
N ARG A 194 -0.11 -21.11 -13.59
CA ARG A 194 0.21 -22.53 -13.46
C ARG A 194 -0.68 -23.29 -14.46
N LEU A 195 -0.27 -23.35 -15.73
CA LEU A 195 -0.87 -24.26 -16.69
C LEU A 195 -0.53 -25.68 -16.23
N GLN A 196 -1.56 -26.43 -15.83
CA GLN A 196 -1.41 -27.86 -15.57
C GLN A 196 -1.08 -28.54 -16.91
N PRO A 197 -0.11 -29.48 -16.95
CA PRO A 197 0.12 -30.28 -18.15
C PRO A 197 -1.14 -31.08 -18.47
N LEU A 198 -1.68 -30.89 -19.68
CA LEU A 198 -2.72 -31.74 -20.22
C LEU A 198 -2.15 -33.15 -20.36
N MET A 199 -2.57 -34.08 -19.50
CA MET A 199 -2.19 -35.49 -19.59
C MET A 199 -2.64 -36.03 -20.95
N MET A 200 -1.69 -36.23 -21.87
CA MET A 200 -1.95 -36.96 -23.10
C MET A 200 -2.15 -38.43 -22.74
N GLN A 201 -3.41 -38.86 -22.76
CA GLN A 201 -3.80 -40.26 -22.64
C GLN A 201 -3.39 -40.98 -23.92
N GLN A 202 -2.20 -41.59 -23.90
CA GLN A 202 -1.74 -42.54 -24.92
C GLN A 202 -2.76 -43.67 -25.04
N ARG A 203 -3.63 -43.61 -26.06
CA ARG A 203 -4.41 -44.77 -26.52
C ARG A 203 -3.44 -45.80 -27.06
N LYS A 204 -3.15 -46.82 -26.27
CA LYS A 204 -2.53 -48.06 -26.71
C LYS A 204 -3.44 -48.67 -27.79
N GLN A 205 -3.00 -48.61 -29.04
CA GLN A 205 -3.59 -49.37 -30.14
C GLN A 205 -3.52 -50.85 -29.77
N ARG A 206 -4.67 -51.52 -29.82
CA ARG A 206 -4.82 -52.95 -29.61
C ARG A 206 -5.17 -53.53 -30.97
N ASP A 207 -4.13 -53.81 -31.76
CA ASP A 207 -4.24 -54.64 -32.95
C ASP A 207 -3.45 -55.92 -32.70
N GLN A 208 -4.19 -56.96 -32.31
CA GLN A 208 -4.03 -58.37 -32.67
C GLN A 208 -5.15 -59.17 -32.01
#